data_AF-A0A2E8DUM8-F1
#
_entry.id   AF-A0A2E8DUM8-F1
#
_cell.length_a   1.000
_cell.length_b   1.000
_cell.length_c   1.000
_cell.angle_alpha   90.00
_cell.angle_beta   90.00
_cell.angle_gamma   90.00
#
_symmetry.space_group_name_H-M   'P 1'
#
loop_
_entity.id
_entity.type
_entity.pdbx_description
1 polymer ?
#
loop_
_entity_poly.entity_id
_entity_poly.type
_entity_poly.pdbx_seq_one_letter_code
_entity_poly.pdbx_strand_id
1 'polypeptide(L)'
;MKFSRLSFSGLVLFVVGWVFLFQPLFQSPIILLRGFAFPCLIVSVLMLISCIDSPLVFRFIFGMSIVGITAGLVCLFLPTQRTYSIHLLAVSALTLGISTPFRRITTALGAILSATGLVFLLPLPLLIYQSEPLARSNQLRPFALPLILTGFFLFSLSSSRKILVERLALGGIASGLIFLCQPFWEGFYQAGFQILLSGLVGFITISHR
;
A
#
# COMPACT_ATOMS: atom_id res chain seq x y z
N MET A 1 11.05 31.66 1.24
CA MET A 1 11.08 31.20 2.65
C MET A 1 10.00 30.16 3.00
N LYS A 2 8.72 30.32 2.61
CA LYS A 2 7.64 29.34 2.93
C LYS A 2 7.94 27.91 2.47
N PHE A 3 8.46 27.75 1.25
CA PHE A 3 8.75 26.46 0.63
C PHE A 3 9.83 25.65 1.37
N SER A 4 10.90 26.31 1.80
CA SER A 4 11.99 25.69 2.58
C SER A 4 11.49 25.22 3.96
N ARG A 5 10.57 25.96 4.61
CA ARG A 5 9.98 25.55 5.88
C ARG A 5 9.06 24.34 5.73
N LEU A 6 8.25 24.29 4.66
CA LEU A 6 7.33 23.18 4.42
C LEU A 6 8.08 21.88 4.10
N SER A 7 9.13 21.96 3.26
CA SER A 7 10.01 20.83 2.96
C SER A 7 10.75 20.32 4.19
N PHE A 8 11.28 21.23 5.02
CA PHE A 8 11.94 20.88 6.28
C PHE A 8 10.97 20.20 7.26
N SER A 9 9.77 20.76 7.47
CA SER A 9 8.74 20.13 8.30
C SER A 9 8.33 18.75 7.79
N GLY A 10 8.19 18.60 6.47
CA GLY A 10 7.93 17.30 5.84
C GLY A 10 9.04 16.29 6.13
N LEU A 11 10.30 16.70 6.04
CA LEU A 11 11.44 15.82 6.34
C LEU A 11 11.50 15.44 7.83
N VAL A 12 11.23 16.38 8.73
CA VAL A 12 11.13 16.10 10.18
C VAL A 12 10.01 15.11 10.46
N LEU A 13 8.81 15.31 9.90
CA LEU A 13 7.68 14.38 10.06
C LEU A 13 7.98 13.00 9.47
N PHE A 14 8.74 12.94 8.38
CA PHE A 14 9.17 11.67 7.79
C PHE A 14 10.10 10.91 8.74
N VAL A 15 11.10 11.59 9.32
CA VAL A 15 12.02 10.99 10.31
C VAL A 15 11.25 10.55 11.56
N VAL A 16 10.37 11.39 12.10
CA VAL A 16 9.53 11.06 13.26
C VAL A 16 8.65 9.85 12.96
N GLY A 17 8.03 9.81 11.77
CA GLY A 17 7.22 8.66 11.32
C GLY A 17 8.02 7.37 11.26
N TRP A 18 9.25 7.40 10.75
CA TRP A 18 10.17 6.25 10.77
C TRP A 18 10.54 5.81 12.18
N VAL A 19 10.86 6.76 13.07
CA VAL A 19 11.19 6.46 14.47
C VAL A 19 10.00 5.83 15.19
N PHE A 20 8.78 6.34 15.00
CA PHE A 20 7.56 5.76 15.56
C PHE A 20 7.26 4.37 15.01
N LEU A 21 7.57 4.12 13.73
CA LEU A 21 7.38 2.81 13.10
C LEU A 21 8.30 1.75 13.73
N PHE A 22 9.57 2.09 13.97
CA PHE A 22 10.62 1.15 14.42
C PHE A 22 10.88 1.16 15.94
N GLN A 23 9.91 1.61 16.76
CA GLN A 23 10.09 1.59 18.21
C GLN A 23 10.25 0.16 18.77
N PRO A 24 11.21 -0.05 19.69
CA PRO A 24 11.52 -1.37 20.26
C PRO A 24 10.31 -1.95 20.99
N LEU A 25 10.12 -3.28 20.87
CA LEU A 25 8.94 -4.04 21.28
C LEU A 25 8.62 -4.03 22.79
N PHE A 26 9.43 -3.39 23.64
CA PHE A 26 9.37 -3.52 25.10
C PHE A 26 8.72 -2.30 25.77
N GLN A 27 7.40 -2.10 25.62
CA GLN A 27 6.50 -1.48 26.63
C GLN A 27 5.09 -1.21 26.04
N SER A 28 4.06 -1.39 26.87
CA SER A 28 2.63 -1.42 26.50
C SER A 28 1.96 -0.13 25.97
N PRO A 29 2.47 1.12 26.11
CA PRO A 29 1.85 2.28 25.46
C PRO A 29 2.23 2.44 23.97
N ILE A 30 3.04 1.55 23.40
CA ILE A 30 3.70 1.71 22.08
C ILE A 30 2.78 1.37 20.88
N ILE A 31 1.69 0.62 21.08
CA ILE A 31 0.75 0.27 19.99
C ILE A 31 0.05 1.53 19.43
N LEU A 32 -0.25 2.50 20.30
CA LEU A 32 -0.89 3.76 19.91
C LEU A 32 0.03 4.61 19.01
N LEU A 33 1.32 4.72 19.36
CA LEU A 33 2.32 5.46 18.58
C LEU A 33 2.52 4.88 17.18
N ARG A 34 2.46 3.54 17.04
CA ARG A 34 2.51 2.87 15.73
C ARG A 34 1.32 3.24 14.86
N GLY A 35 0.13 3.38 15.46
CA GLY A 35 -1.06 3.89 14.77
C GLY A 35 -0.87 5.32 14.22
N PHE A 36 -0.11 6.16 14.94
CA PHE A 36 0.24 7.52 14.48
C PHE A 36 1.38 7.57 13.46
N ALA A 37 2.19 6.51 13.33
CA ALA A 37 3.27 6.46 12.36
C ALA A 37 2.74 6.55 10.92
N PHE A 38 1.64 5.83 10.61
CA PHE A 38 1.04 5.85 9.28
C PHE A 38 0.57 7.25 8.81
N PRO A 39 -0.29 7.96 9.55
CA PRO A 39 -0.72 9.29 9.15
C PRO A 39 0.44 10.29 9.13
N CYS A 40 1.41 10.17 10.05
CA CYS A 40 2.60 11.02 10.05
C CYS A 40 3.41 10.84 8.76
N LEU A 41 3.64 9.58 8.34
CA LEU A 41 4.33 9.26 7.11
C LEU A 41 3.55 9.76 5.87
N ILE A 42 2.23 9.59 5.82
CA ILE A 42 1.41 10.11 4.71
C ILE A 42 1.49 11.63 4.62
N VAL A 43 1.29 12.35 5.73
CA VAL A 43 1.34 13.82 5.74
C VAL A 43 2.73 14.31 5.35
N SER A 44 3.79 13.66 5.85
CA SER A 44 5.17 13.98 5.49
C SER A 44 5.41 13.89 3.98
N VAL A 45 4.89 12.83 3.36
CA VAL A 45 4.98 12.58 1.93
C VAL A 45 4.22 13.61 1.13
N LEU A 46 2.98 13.94 1.51
CA LEU A 46 2.17 14.95 0.83
C LEU A 46 2.83 16.34 0.90
N MET A 47 3.42 16.68 2.05
CA MET A 47 4.19 17.92 2.20
C MET A 47 5.45 17.92 1.32
N LEU A 48 6.20 16.82 1.28
CA LEU A 48 7.40 16.69 0.46
C LEU A 48 7.08 16.76 -1.04
N ILE A 49 5.99 16.13 -1.48
CA ILE A 49 5.53 16.14 -2.88
C ILE A 49 5.06 17.53 -3.30
N SER A 50 4.38 18.25 -2.41
CA SER A 50 3.97 19.64 -2.66
C SER A 50 5.16 20.59 -2.84
N CYS A 51 6.37 20.13 -2.49
CA CYS A 51 7.61 20.87 -2.62
C CYS A 51 8.52 20.40 -3.78
N ILE A 52 7.97 19.73 -4.80
CA ILE A 52 8.72 19.30 -6.00
C ILE A 52 8.84 20.48 -6.98
N ASP A 53 9.72 21.43 -6.67
CA ASP A 53 10.10 22.51 -7.61
C ASP A 53 11.52 22.31 -8.16
N SER A 54 12.37 21.55 -7.46
CA SER A 54 13.76 21.33 -7.86
C SER A 54 13.98 19.89 -8.37
N PRO A 55 14.79 19.72 -9.44
CA PRO A 55 15.10 18.39 -9.96
C PRO A 55 15.88 17.54 -8.95
N LEU A 56 16.59 18.17 -8.01
CA LEU A 56 17.32 17.50 -6.93
C LEU A 56 16.37 16.85 -5.92
N VAL A 57 15.36 17.61 -5.44
CA VAL A 57 14.34 17.10 -4.51
C VAL A 57 13.52 15.99 -5.16
N PHE A 58 13.18 16.13 -6.44
CA PHE A 58 12.50 15.07 -7.20
C PHE A 58 13.30 13.76 -7.21
N ARG A 59 14.59 13.82 -7.55
CA ARG A 59 15.48 12.65 -7.56
C ARG A 59 15.66 12.04 -6.17
N PHE A 60 15.75 12.88 -5.14
CA PHE A 60 15.84 12.43 -3.75
C PHE A 60 14.58 11.67 -3.32
N ILE A 61 13.39 12.22 -3.56
CA ILE A 61 12.11 11.57 -3.24
C ILE A 61 11.99 10.24 -3.99
N PHE A 62 12.33 10.22 -5.28
CA PHE A 62 12.33 9.00 -6.08
C PHE A 62 13.26 7.92 -5.48
N GLY A 63 14.49 8.28 -5.11
CA GLY A 63 15.45 7.37 -4.49
C GLY A 63 14.94 6.83 -3.15
N MET A 64 14.45 7.70 -2.27
CA MET A 64 13.87 7.30 -0.98
C MET A 64 12.67 6.37 -1.13
N SER A 65 11.86 6.57 -2.17
CA SER A 65 10.70 5.71 -2.46
C SER A 65 11.12 4.31 -2.88
N ILE A 66 12.18 4.18 -3.68
CA ILE A 66 12.72 2.86 -4.06
C ILE A 66 13.25 2.14 -2.82
N VAL A 67 14.04 2.84 -1.98
CA VAL A 67 14.56 2.28 -0.73
C VAL A 67 13.41 1.87 0.20
N GLY A 68 12.35 2.67 0.28
CA GLY A 68 11.17 2.35 1.08
C GLY A 68 10.41 1.12 0.57
N ILE A 69 10.27 0.95 -0.75
CA ILE A 69 9.68 -0.26 -1.35
C ILE A 69 10.55 -1.48 -1.08
N THR A 70 11.86 -1.40 -1.26
CA THR A 70 12.76 -2.55 -1.01
C THR A 70 12.76 -2.92 0.47
N ALA A 71 12.87 -1.95 1.37
CA ALA A 71 12.77 -2.18 2.81
C ALA A 71 11.40 -2.76 3.20
N GLY A 72 10.31 -2.25 2.62
CA GLY A 72 8.96 -2.76 2.82
C GLY A 72 8.80 -4.20 2.36
N LEU A 73 9.35 -4.58 1.21
CA LEU A 73 9.37 -5.96 0.72
C LEU A 73 10.19 -6.87 1.63
N VAL A 74 11.37 -6.44 2.08
CA VAL A 74 12.19 -7.20 3.04
C VAL A 74 11.42 -7.42 4.35
N CYS A 75 10.76 -6.38 4.88
CA CYS A 75 9.91 -6.48 6.06
C CYS A 75 8.72 -7.43 5.86
N LEU A 76 8.22 -7.57 4.63
CA LEU A 76 7.11 -8.46 4.32
C LEU A 76 7.51 -9.95 4.46
N PHE A 77 8.74 -10.29 4.08
CA PHE A 77 9.29 -11.65 4.21
C PHE A 77 9.72 -11.99 5.65
N LEU A 78 10.04 -11.00 6.47
CA LEU A 78 10.41 -11.19 7.88
C LEU A 78 9.15 -11.29 8.77
N PRO A 79 8.84 -12.44 9.40
CA PRO A 79 7.59 -12.64 10.13
C PRO A 79 7.42 -11.67 11.31
N THR A 80 8.52 -11.30 11.98
CA THR A 80 8.53 -10.36 13.10
C THR A 80 8.33 -8.89 12.70
N GLN A 81 8.56 -8.55 11.43
CA GLN A 81 8.51 -7.18 10.91
C GLN A 81 7.36 -6.96 9.92
N ARG A 82 6.54 -7.98 9.69
CA ARG A 82 5.48 -7.97 8.66
C ARG A 82 4.43 -6.88 8.88
N THR A 83 4.19 -6.45 10.12
CA THR A 83 3.27 -5.36 10.43
C THR A 83 3.71 -4.02 9.85
N TYR A 84 5.03 -3.81 9.71
CA TYR A 84 5.61 -2.56 9.19
C TYR A 84 5.61 -2.50 7.67
N SER A 85 5.54 -3.66 6.99
CA SER A 85 5.62 -3.74 5.54
C SER A 85 4.48 -2.98 4.85
N ILE A 86 3.24 -3.09 5.35
CA ILE A 86 2.07 -2.38 4.79
C ILE A 86 2.29 -0.87 4.81
N HIS A 87 2.80 -0.36 5.93
CA HIS A 87 3.02 1.06 6.13
C HIS A 87 4.09 1.59 5.17
N LEU A 88 5.25 0.92 5.14
CA LEU A 88 6.36 1.29 4.27
C LEU A 88 6.00 1.17 2.80
N LEU A 89 5.39 0.05 2.40
CA LEU A 89 5.04 -0.20 1.02
C LEU A 89 3.96 0.76 0.50
N ALA A 90 2.91 1.03 1.29
CA ALA A 90 1.84 1.95 0.87
C ALA A 90 2.36 3.39 0.71
N VAL A 91 3.10 3.90 1.69
CA VAL A 91 3.67 5.26 1.67
C VAL A 91 4.67 5.39 0.52
N SER A 92 5.55 4.40 0.34
CA SER A 92 6.59 4.43 -0.69
C SER A 92 6.04 4.20 -2.10
N ALA A 93 4.94 3.45 -2.24
CA ALA A 93 4.22 3.32 -3.50
C ALA A 93 3.51 4.61 -3.89
N LEU A 94 2.93 5.31 -2.91
CA LEU A 94 2.28 6.60 -3.14
C LEU A 94 3.29 7.65 -3.58
N THR A 95 4.44 7.75 -2.90
CA THR A 95 5.53 8.65 -3.33
C THR A 95 6.06 8.29 -4.71
N LEU A 96 6.36 7.01 -4.95
CA LEU A 96 6.91 6.57 -6.23
C LEU A 96 5.94 6.79 -7.39
N GLY A 97 4.66 6.53 -7.18
CA GLY A 97 3.62 6.71 -8.20
C GLY A 97 3.50 8.16 -8.68
N ILE A 98 3.77 9.12 -7.80
CA ILE A 98 3.75 10.55 -8.11
C ILE A 98 5.10 11.02 -8.68
N SER A 99 6.21 10.54 -8.12
CA SER A 99 7.56 11.02 -8.46
C SER A 99 8.28 10.19 -9.53
N THR A 100 7.60 9.29 -10.23
CA THR A 100 8.24 8.42 -11.24
C THR A 100 8.30 9.06 -12.63
N PRO A 101 9.49 9.14 -13.26
CA PRO A 101 9.60 9.46 -14.68
C PRO A 101 9.25 8.25 -15.57
N PHE A 102 9.31 7.02 -15.03
CA PHE A 102 9.15 5.77 -15.80
C PHE A 102 7.72 5.20 -15.71
N ARG A 103 6.72 6.00 -16.09
CA ARG A 103 5.29 5.66 -15.90
C ARG A 103 4.89 4.29 -16.45
N ARG A 104 5.37 3.89 -17.63
CA ARG A 104 5.03 2.59 -18.23
C ARG A 104 5.52 1.41 -17.39
N ILE A 105 6.75 1.49 -16.90
CA ILE A 105 7.35 0.42 -16.09
C ILE A 105 6.64 0.34 -14.74
N THR A 106 6.41 1.48 -14.09
CA THR A 106 5.71 1.51 -12.80
C THR A 106 4.26 1.06 -12.91
N THR A 107 3.56 1.34 -14.02
CA THR A 107 2.23 0.76 -14.27
C THR A 107 2.27 -0.75 -14.41
N ALA A 108 3.22 -1.29 -15.17
CA ALA A 108 3.32 -2.73 -15.38
C ALA A 108 3.66 -3.45 -14.08
N LEU A 109 4.62 -2.93 -13.31
CA LEU A 109 4.95 -3.44 -11.98
C LEU A 109 3.76 -3.36 -11.02
N GLY A 110 3.03 -2.25 -11.02
CA GLY A 110 1.84 -2.09 -10.20
C GLY A 110 0.76 -3.13 -10.54
N ALA A 111 0.49 -3.35 -11.83
CA ALA A 111 -0.44 -4.36 -12.29
C ALA A 111 0.00 -5.77 -11.86
N ILE A 112 1.27 -6.12 -12.07
CA ILE A 112 1.82 -7.43 -11.66
C ILE A 112 1.67 -7.63 -10.15
N LEU A 113 2.12 -6.67 -9.33
CA LEU A 113 2.02 -6.75 -7.87
C LEU A 113 0.57 -6.90 -7.40
N SER A 114 -0.36 -6.13 -7.98
CA SER A 114 -1.77 -6.23 -7.64
C SER A 114 -2.37 -7.58 -8.03
N ALA A 115 -2.02 -8.12 -9.19
CA ALA A 115 -2.44 -9.44 -9.64
C ALA A 115 -1.87 -10.55 -8.75
N THR A 116 -0.57 -10.49 -8.41
CA THR A 116 0.06 -11.45 -7.50
C THR A 116 -0.59 -11.41 -6.11
N GLY A 117 -0.85 -10.22 -5.57
CA GLY A 117 -1.54 -10.07 -4.30
C GLY A 117 -2.97 -10.63 -4.34
N LEU A 118 -3.69 -10.43 -5.45
CA LEU A 118 -5.03 -10.98 -5.66
C LEU A 118 -5.01 -12.52 -5.77
N VAL A 119 -4.00 -13.10 -6.43
CA VAL A 119 -3.78 -14.56 -6.48
C VAL A 119 -3.49 -15.13 -5.09
N PHE A 120 -2.73 -14.43 -4.25
CA PHE A 120 -2.49 -14.85 -2.85
C PHE A 120 -3.72 -14.65 -1.95
N LEU A 121 -4.61 -13.72 -2.30
CA LEU A 121 -5.84 -13.45 -1.56
C LEU A 121 -6.93 -14.47 -1.87
N LEU A 122 -7.13 -14.75 -3.15
CA LEU A 122 -8.13 -15.70 -3.61
C LEU A 122 -7.65 -17.10 -3.24
N PRO A 123 -8.56 -17.97 -2.75
CA PRO A 123 -8.27 -19.38 -2.52
C PRO A 123 -8.19 -20.16 -3.85
N LEU A 124 -7.46 -19.63 -4.85
CA LEU A 124 -7.37 -20.21 -6.18
C LEU A 124 -6.55 -21.50 -6.28
N PRO A 125 -5.63 -21.89 -5.37
CA PRO A 125 -4.95 -23.17 -5.52
C PRO A 125 -5.79 -24.41 -5.17
N LEU A 126 -6.95 -24.29 -4.50
CA LEU A 126 -7.54 -25.43 -3.77
C LEU A 126 -9.07 -25.54 -3.80
N LEU A 127 -9.75 -24.85 -4.73
CA LEU A 127 -11.20 -25.04 -4.91
C LEU A 127 -11.58 -26.45 -5.43
N ILE A 128 -10.61 -27.33 -5.70
CA ILE A 128 -10.84 -28.68 -6.23
C ILE A 128 -10.65 -29.78 -5.15
N TYR A 129 -9.97 -29.54 -4.01
CA TYR A 129 -9.54 -30.69 -3.19
C TYR A 129 -9.30 -30.53 -1.68
N GLN A 130 -9.74 -29.47 -0.99
CA GLN A 130 -9.55 -29.41 0.47
C GLN A 130 -10.84 -29.29 1.29
N SER A 131 -11.08 -30.33 2.08
CA SER A 131 -12.11 -30.51 3.10
C SER A 131 -11.72 -29.98 4.48
N GLU A 132 -10.56 -29.33 4.62
CA GLU A 132 -10.10 -28.73 5.88
C GLU A 132 -10.35 -27.21 5.92
N PRO A 133 -10.51 -26.61 7.12
CA PRO A 133 -10.78 -25.17 7.25
C PRO A 133 -9.64 -24.32 6.67
N LEU A 134 -9.89 -23.77 5.48
CA LEU A 134 -9.04 -22.88 4.65
C LEU A 134 -8.35 -21.73 5.40
N ALA A 135 -8.80 -21.40 6.62
CA ALA A 135 -8.27 -20.30 7.43
C ALA A 135 -6.86 -20.57 8.00
N ARG A 136 -6.45 -21.83 8.18
CA ARG A 136 -5.19 -22.17 8.88
C ARG A 136 -3.99 -22.46 7.98
N SER A 137 -4.21 -22.84 6.71
CA SER A 137 -3.14 -23.36 5.84
C SER A 137 -2.53 -22.32 4.89
N ASN A 138 -3.22 -21.21 4.61
CA ASN A 138 -2.74 -20.26 3.59
C ASN A 138 -1.71 -19.26 4.16
N GLN A 139 -0.47 -19.73 4.32
CA GLN A 139 0.68 -18.95 4.83
C GLN A 139 0.99 -17.69 3.98
N LEU A 140 0.49 -17.63 2.74
CA LEU A 140 0.69 -16.53 1.80
C LEU A 140 -0.34 -15.40 1.95
N ARG A 141 -1.44 -15.63 2.66
CA ARG A 141 -2.51 -14.64 2.85
C ARG A 141 -2.07 -13.31 3.47
N PRO A 142 -1.13 -13.28 4.45
CA PRO A 142 -0.61 -12.03 5.00
C PRO A 142 0.15 -11.15 3.99
N PHE A 143 0.57 -11.71 2.85
CA PHE A 143 1.26 -10.99 1.79
C PHE A 143 0.29 -10.28 0.84
N ALA A 144 -0.96 -10.75 0.76
CA ALA A 144 -1.94 -10.30 -0.22
C ALA A 144 -2.26 -8.81 -0.11
N LEU A 145 -2.76 -8.36 1.04
CA LEU A 145 -3.16 -6.96 1.25
C LEU A 145 -2.02 -5.95 0.96
N PRO A 146 -0.81 -6.09 1.54
CA PRO A 146 0.30 -5.20 1.22
C PRO A 146 0.62 -5.18 -0.28
N LEU A 147 0.65 -6.32 -0.96
CA LEU A 147 0.93 -6.38 -2.40
C LEU A 147 -0.17 -5.73 -3.24
N ILE A 148 -1.44 -5.97 -2.92
CA ILE A 148 -2.59 -5.38 -3.60
C ILE A 148 -2.55 -3.85 -3.47
N LEU A 149 -2.44 -3.32 -2.26
CA LEU A 149 -2.41 -1.87 -2.01
C LEU A 149 -1.25 -1.20 -2.74
N THR A 150 -0.04 -1.76 -2.60
CA THR A 150 1.17 -1.24 -3.26
C THR A 150 1.02 -1.24 -4.76
N GLY A 151 0.56 -2.37 -5.32
CA GLY A 151 0.37 -2.52 -6.75
C GLY A 151 -0.69 -1.56 -7.29
N PHE A 152 -1.81 -1.42 -6.58
CA PHE A 152 -2.92 -0.57 -6.99
C PHE A 152 -2.57 0.92 -6.90
N PHE A 153 -1.81 1.36 -5.88
CA PHE A 153 -1.27 2.73 -5.82
C PHE A 153 -0.36 3.03 -7.01
N LEU A 154 0.62 2.16 -7.27
CA LEU A 154 1.54 2.35 -8.40
C LEU A 154 0.81 2.38 -9.74
N PHE A 155 -0.14 1.46 -9.92
CA PHE A 155 -0.94 1.38 -11.14
C PHE A 155 -1.83 2.61 -11.33
N SER A 156 -2.58 3.00 -10.30
CA SER A 156 -3.52 4.13 -10.36
C SER A 156 -2.83 5.47 -10.62
N LEU A 157 -1.73 5.75 -9.90
CA LEU A 157 -1.00 7.02 -10.01
C LEU A 157 -0.18 7.11 -11.31
N SER A 158 0.39 6.00 -11.77
CA SER A 158 1.26 5.99 -12.95
C SER A 158 0.48 5.87 -14.27
N SER A 159 -0.71 5.25 -14.27
CA SER A 159 -1.46 4.93 -15.50
C SER A 159 -2.00 6.17 -16.18
N SER A 160 -1.92 6.25 -17.51
CA SER A 160 -2.56 7.33 -18.27
C SER A 160 -4.07 7.09 -18.50
N ARG A 161 -4.56 5.88 -18.26
CA ARG A 161 -5.93 5.46 -18.59
C ARG A 161 -6.88 5.62 -17.39
N LYS A 162 -7.30 6.86 -17.10
CA LYS A 162 -8.15 7.16 -15.94
C LYS A 162 -9.43 6.31 -15.89
N ILE A 163 -10.15 6.21 -17.01
CA ILE A 163 -11.40 5.43 -17.12
C ILE A 163 -11.19 3.94 -16.81
N LEU A 164 -10.07 3.36 -17.25
CA LEU A 164 -9.77 1.95 -16.99
C LEU A 164 -9.52 1.72 -15.50
N VAL A 165 -8.73 2.58 -14.87
CA VAL A 165 -8.42 2.52 -13.43
C VAL A 165 -9.69 2.67 -12.60
N GLU A 166 -10.55 3.63 -12.95
CA GLU A 166 -11.83 3.87 -12.30
C GLU A 166 -12.75 2.65 -12.40
N ARG A 167 -12.88 2.05 -13.59
CA ARG A 167 -13.68 0.83 -13.79
C ARG A 167 -13.14 -0.35 -12.97
N LEU A 168 -11.81 -0.50 -12.89
CA LEU A 168 -11.19 -1.54 -12.07
C LEU A 168 -11.45 -1.30 -10.57
N ALA A 169 -11.37 -0.04 -10.12
CA ALA A 169 -11.66 0.33 -8.74
C ALA A 169 -13.14 0.07 -8.37
N LEU A 170 -14.08 0.47 -9.23
CA LEU A 170 -15.51 0.19 -9.09
C LEU A 170 -15.79 -1.33 -9.11
N GLY A 171 -15.14 -2.07 -10.01
CA GLY A 171 -15.22 -3.54 -10.04
C GLY A 171 -14.69 -4.19 -8.76
N GLY A 172 -13.60 -3.65 -8.19
CA GLY A 172 -13.08 -4.04 -6.88
C GLY A 172 -14.09 -3.77 -5.77
N ILE A 173 -14.70 -2.58 -5.73
CA ILE A 173 -15.72 -2.24 -4.73
C ILE A 173 -16.92 -3.19 -4.84
N ALA A 174 -17.44 -3.39 -6.05
CA ALA A 174 -18.59 -4.26 -6.29
C ALA A 174 -18.28 -5.72 -5.89
N SER A 175 -17.14 -6.26 -6.31
CA SER A 175 -16.73 -7.62 -5.95
C SER A 175 -16.50 -7.76 -4.44
N GLY A 176 -15.86 -6.77 -3.80
CA GLY A 176 -15.67 -6.75 -2.34
C GLY A 176 -16.98 -6.78 -1.58
N LEU A 177 -17.99 -6.00 -2.00
CA LEU A 177 -19.33 -6.01 -1.43
C LEU A 177 -20.02 -7.37 -1.62
N ILE A 178 -19.92 -7.97 -2.81
CA ILE A 178 -20.48 -9.31 -3.07
C ILE A 178 -19.87 -10.35 -2.13
N PHE A 179 -18.56 -10.33 -1.92
CA PHE A 179 -17.88 -11.24 -1.00
C PHE A 179 -18.26 -11.01 0.47
N LEU A 180 -18.47 -9.77 0.89
CA LEU A 180 -18.91 -9.43 2.25
C LEU A 180 -20.34 -9.89 2.55
N CYS A 181 -21.21 -9.88 1.54
CA CYS A 181 -22.60 -10.29 1.65
C CYS A 181 -22.82 -11.81 1.58
N GLN A 182 -21.75 -12.62 1.44
CA GLN A 182 -21.86 -14.08 1.40
C GLN A 182 -21.93 -14.65 2.83
N PRO A 183 -23.06 -15.24 3.25
CA PRO A 183 -23.34 -15.51 4.67
C PRO A 183 -22.66 -16.75 5.25
N PHE A 184 -21.87 -17.50 4.48
CA PHE A 184 -21.44 -18.86 4.89
C PHE A 184 -19.93 -19.08 4.99
N TRP A 185 -19.06 -18.09 4.70
CA TRP A 185 -17.60 -18.30 4.75
C TRP A 185 -16.83 -17.07 5.27
N GLU A 186 -16.27 -17.18 6.48
CA GLU A 186 -15.37 -16.16 7.08
C GLU A 186 -14.17 -15.83 6.18
N GLY A 187 -13.73 -16.81 5.37
CA GLY A 187 -12.69 -16.62 4.36
C GLY A 187 -13.07 -15.58 3.29
N PHE A 188 -14.34 -15.56 2.86
CA PHE A 188 -14.83 -14.56 1.91
C PHE A 188 -14.99 -13.19 2.55
N TYR A 189 -15.34 -13.11 3.84
CA TYR A 189 -15.46 -11.82 4.53
C TYR A 189 -14.13 -11.06 4.57
N GLN A 190 -13.05 -11.74 4.98
CA GLN A 190 -11.71 -11.11 5.02
C GLN A 190 -11.16 -10.78 3.63
N ALA A 191 -11.37 -11.65 2.64
CA ALA A 191 -10.96 -11.37 1.26
C ALA A 191 -11.77 -10.21 0.67
N GLY A 192 -13.08 -10.22 0.86
CA GLY A 192 -14.00 -9.16 0.44
C GLY A 192 -13.64 -7.81 1.05
N PHE A 193 -13.31 -7.77 2.34
CA PHE A 193 -12.83 -6.55 2.99
C PHE A 193 -11.54 -6.01 2.37
N GLN A 194 -10.54 -6.87 2.10
CA GLN A 194 -9.28 -6.46 1.50
C GLN A 194 -9.44 -5.96 0.05
N ILE A 195 -10.28 -6.63 -0.74
CA ILE A 195 -10.63 -6.19 -2.11
C ILE A 195 -11.37 -4.85 -2.05
N LEU A 196 -12.38 -4.73 -1.20
CA LEU A 196 -13.16 -3.51 -1.02
C LEU A 196 -12.25 -2.33 -0.63
N LEU A 197 -11.39 -2.53 0.37
CA LEU A 197 -10.45 -1.51 0.84
C LEU A 197 -9.51 -1.06 -0.29
N SER A 198 -8.95 -2.00 -1.06
CA SER A 198 -8.07 -1.67 -2.18
C SER A 198 -8.79 -0.91 -3.30
N GLY A 199 -10.01 -1.33 -3.65
CA GLY A 199 -10.84 -0.68 -4.66
C GLY A 199 -11.21 0.74 -4.24
N LEU A 200 -11.60 0.93 -2.98
CA LEU A 200 -11.97 2.22 -2.43
C LEU A 200 -10.78 3.18 -2.38
N VAL A 201 -9.61 2.70 -1.94
CA VAL A 201 -8.36 3.48 -1.97
C VAL A 201 -8.01 3.90 -3.39
N GLY A 202 -8.05 2.99 -4.37
CA GLY A 202 -7.71 3.37 -5.73
C GLY A 202 -8.75 4.29 -6.37
N PHE A 203 -10.04 4.13 -6.05
CA PHE A 203 -11.09 5.06 -6.48
C PHE A 203 -10.81 6.48 -5.97
N ILE A 204 -10.53 6.63 -4.67
CA ILE A 204 -10.17 7.94 -4.08
C ILE A 204 -8.94 8.52 -4.78
N THR A 205 -7.89 7.72 -4.98
CA THR A 205 -6.68 8.24 -5.65
C THR A 205 -6.89 8.68 -7.09
N ILE A 206 -7.77 8.01 -7.85
CA ILE A 206 -8.02 8.40 -9.24
C ILE A 206 -8.92 9.64 -9.32
N SER A 207 -9.88 9.77 -8.41
CA SER A 207 -10.77 10.94 -8.33
C SER A 207 -10.01 12.23 -7.97
N HIS A 208 -8.91 12.13 -7.21
CA HIS A 208 -8.10 13.27 -6.78
C HIS A 208 -6.82 13.49 -7.61
N ARG A 209 -6.67 12.81 -8.75
CA ARG A 209 -5.54 12.94 -9.69
C ARG A 209 -5.92 13.74 -10.94
#